data_AF-A0A533B5E6-F1
#
_entry.id   AF-A0A533B5E6-F1
#
_cell.length_a   1.000
_cell.length_b   1.000
_cell.length_c   1.000
_cell.angle_alpha   90.00
_cell.angle_beta   90.00
_cell.angle_gamma   90.00
#
_symmetry.space_group_name_H-M   'P 1'
#
loop_
_entity.id
_entity.type
_entity.pdbx_description
1 polymer ?
#
loop_
_entity_poly.entity_id
_entity_poly.type
_entity_poly.pdbx_seq_one_letter_code
_entity_poly.pdbx_strand_id
1 'polypeptide(L)' 'MPGRDEMEVPLVLTQEFLDAKVIVMTGSTGDQNFLNVAKLFGARQVMQKPFTIEEVRRVACYTSDH' A
#
# COMPACT_ATOMS: atom_id res chain seq x y z
N MET A 1 0.07 3.77 11.55
CA MET A 1 1.03 4.53 12.40
C MET A 1 0.40 4.66 13.78
N PRO A 2 1.15 4.61 14.90
CA PRO A 2 0.54 4.78 16.21
C PRO A 2 -0.19 6.14 16.28
N GLY A 3 -1.51 6.10 16.46
CA GLY A 3 -2.36 7.30 16.55
C GLY A 3 -2.85 7.90 15.23
N ARG A 4 -2.63 7.27 14.06
CA ARG A 4 -3.25 7.68 12.79
C ARG A 4 -3.99 6.51 12.16
N ASP A 5 -5.15 6.80 11.57
CA ASP A 5 -5.88 5.82 10.77
C ASP A 5 -4.98 5.35 9.62
N GLU A 6 -4.84 4.04 9.49
CA GLU A 6 -3.97 3.41 8.49
C GLU A 6 -4.45 3.69 7.06
N MET A 7 -5.70 4.13 6.89
CA MET A 7 -6.34 4.40 5.61
C MET A 7 -6.31 5.87 5.19
N GLU A 8 -6.14 6.80 6.14
CA GLU A 8 -5.99 8.22 5.83
C GLU A 8 -4.62 8.52 5.23
N VAL A 9 -3.60 7.74 5.59
CA VAL A 9 -2.21 7.97 5.17
C VAL A 9 -2.02 7.78 3.66
N PRO A 10 -2.50 6.69 3.02
CA PRO A 10 -2.42 6.53 1.56
C PRO A 10 -3.16 7.64 0.80
N LEU A 11 -4.32 8.09 1.32
CA LEU A 11 -5.12 9.13 0.70
C LEU A 11 -4.40 10.49 0.72
N VAL A 12 -3.87 10.89 1.88
CA VAL A 12 -3.11 12.14 2.00
C VAL A 12 -1.86 12.10 1.12
N LEU A 13 -1.12 10.99 1.13
CA LEU A 13 0.11 10.87 0.34
C LEU A 13 -0.14 10.91 -1.18
N THR A 14 -1.23 10.29 -1.65
CA THR A 14 -1.56 10.29 -3.09
C THR A 14 -2.16 11.62 -3.55
N GLN A 15 -2.81 12.38 -2.66
CA GLN A 15 -3.30 13.73 -2.95
C GLN A 15 -2.18 14.79 -2.92
N GLU A 16 -1.26 14.71 -1.95
CA GLU A 16 -0.15 15.67 -1.82
C GLU A 16 0.96 15.40 -2.83
N PHE A 17 1.15 14.14 -3.24
CA PHE A 17 2.21 13.73 -4.15
C PHE A 17 1.62 12.86 -5.26
N LEU A 18 1.04 13.52 -6.27
CA LEU A 18 0.39 12.86 -7.43
C LEU A 18 1.30 11.85 -8.16
N ASP A 19 2.62 12.06 -8.14
CA ASP A 19 3.62 11.16 -8.75
C ASP A 19 4.20 10.11 -7.79
N ALA A 20 3.83 10.15 -6.50
CA ALA A 20 4.34 9.20 -5.53
C ALA A 20 3.72 7.81 -5.74
N LYS A 21 4.59 6.82 -5.91
CA LYS A 21 4.16 5.43 -6.05
C LYS A 21 4.01 4.78 -4.67
N VAL A 22 2.78 4.75 -4.15
CA VAL A 22 2.48 4.23 -2.81
C VAL A 22 2.19 2.73 -2.84
N ILE A 23 2.87 1.97 -1.98
CA ILE A 23 2.64 0.54 -1.74
C ILE A 23 2.14 0.37 -0.30
N VAL A 24 0.93 -0.17 -0.12
CA VAL A 24 0.33 -0.37 1.21
C VAL A 24 0.58 -1.81 1.69
N MET A 25 0.92 -1.96 2.97
CA MET A 25 1.16 -3.26 3.60
C MET A 25 0.14 -3.51 4.70
N THR A 26 -0.59 -4.64 4.67
CA THR A 26 -1.54 -5.03 5.72
C THR A 26 -1.02 -6.20 6.57
N GLY A 27 -1.35 -6.19 7.87
CA GLY A 27 -0.90 -7.17 8.86
C GLY A 27 -1.88 -8.30 9.18
N SER A 28 -3.16 -8.15 8.85
CA SER A 28 -4.23 -9.06 9.29
C SER A 28 -4.83 -9.85 8.14
N THR A 29 -5.01 -11.16 8.35
CA THR A 29 -5.54 -12.10 7.35
C THR A 29 -7.03 -11.85 7.03
N GLY A 30 -7.72 -10.98 7.80
CA GLY A 30 -9.16 -10.68 7.65
C GLY A 30 -9.50 -9.47 6.78
N ASP A 31 -8.51 -8.72 6.29
CA ASP A 31 -8.72 -7.36 5.79
C ASP A 31 -8.65 -7.24 4.26
N GLN A 32 -9.28 -8.18 3.54
CA GLN A 32 -9.50 -8.03 2.09
C GLN A 32 -10.18 -6.69 1.74
N ASN A 33 -11.04 -6.18 2.64
CA ASN A 33 -11.66 -4.87 2.50
C ASN A 33 -10.62 -3.74 2.56
N PHE A 34 -9.60 -3.82 3.44
CA PHE A 34 -8.56 -2.79 3.50
C PHE A 34 -7.69 -2.77 2.26
N LEU A 35 -7.42 -3.92 1.67
CA LEU A 35 -6.66 -4.00 0.40
C LEU A 35 -7.41 -3.30 -0.74
N ASN A 36 -8.74 -3.46 -0.79
CA ASN A 36 -9.57 -2.80 -1.80
C ASN A 36 -9.67 -1.30 -1.56
N VAL A 37 -9.82 -0.89 -0.31
CA VAL A 37 -9.91 0.54 0.04
C VAL A 37 -8.56 1.24 -0.13
N ALA A 38 -7.43 0.58 0.14
CA ALA A 38 -6.10 1.11 -0.17
C ALA A 38 -5.95 1.43 -1.66
N LYS A 39 -6.46 0.58 -2.56
CA LYS A 39 -6.49 0.85 -4.00
C LYS A 39 -7.39 2.05 -4.34
N LEU A 40 -8.54 2.19 -3.68
CA LEU A 40 -9.42 3.36 -3.84
C LEU A 40 -8.74 4.67 -3.42
N PHE A 41 -7.85 4.60 -2.42
CA PHE A 41 -7.04 5.72 -1.94
C PHE A 41 -5.71 5.86 -2.68
N GLY A 42 -5.61 5.32 -3.91
CA GLY A 42 -4.49 5.56 -4.81
C GLY A 42 -3.25 4.70 -4.57
N ALA A 43 -3.32 3.65 -3.74
CA ALA A 43 -2.23 2.69 -3.64
C ALA A 43 -2.03 1.97 -4.98
N ARG A 44 -0.81 2.02 -5.50
CA ARG A 44 -0.44 1.38 -6.77
C ARG A 44 -0.32 -0.13 -6.62
N GLN A 45 0.11 -0.59 -5.44
CA GLN A 45 0.20 -1.99 -5.07
C GLN A 45 -0.15 -2.18 -3.59
N VAL A 46 -0.52 -3.41 -3.25
CA VAL A 46 -0.85 -3.80 -1.88
C VAL A 46 -0.17 -5.13 -1.55
N MET A 47 0.33 -5.28 -0.33
CA MET A 47 1.02 -6.48 0.15
C MET A 47 0.44 -6.93 1.48
N GLN A 48 0.22 -8.23 1.66
CA GLN A 48 -0.23 -8.80 2.92
C GLN A 48 0.93 -9.46 3.65
N LYS A 49 1.03 -9.24 4.96
CA LYS A 49 1.98 -9.95 5.83
C LYS A 49 1.43 -11.33 6.20
N PRO A 50 2.29 -12.34 6.38
CA PRO A 50 3.75 -12.27 6.18
C PRO A 50 4.12 -12.24 4.69
N PHE A 51 5.18 -11.50 4.36
CA PHE A 51 5.77 -11.46 3.02
C PHE A 51 7.26 -11.75 3.08
N THR A 52 7.78 -12.25 1.97
CA THR A 52 9.20 -12.52 1.74
C THR A 52 9.92 -11.30 1.17
N ILE A 53 11.24 -11.27 1.29
CA ILE A 53 12.09 -10.24 0.68
C ILE A 53 11.94 -10.24 -0.85
N GLU A 54 11.74 -11.42 -1.45
CA GLU A 54 11.53 -11.53 -2.90
C GLU A 54 10.21 -10.89 -3.34
N GLU A 55 9.16 -11.01 -2.54
CA GLU A 55 7.88 -10.34 -2.81
C GLU A 55 8.03 -8.82 -2.73
N VAL A 56 8.78 -8.31 -1.75
CA VAL A 56 9.09 -6.87 -1.67
C VAL A 56 9.85 -6.41 -2.91
N ARG A 57 10.91 -7.14 -3.30
CA ARG A 57 11.69 -6.82 -4.50
C ARG A 57 10.81 -6.83 -5.76
N ARG A 58 9.97 -7.84 -5.93
CA ARG A 58 9.07 -7.96 -7.09
C ARG A 58 8.11 -6.77 -7.18
N VAL A 59 7.47 -6.43 -6.07
CA VAL A 59 6.48 -5.35 -6.03
C VAL A 59 7.15 -3.99 -6.21
N ALA A 60 8.33 -3.77 -5.62
CA ALA A 60 9.10 -2.54 -5.78
C ALA A 60 9.60 -2.34 -7.22
N CYS A 61 10.16 -3.38 -7.85
CA CYS A 61 10.57 -3.32 -9.27
C CYS A 61 9.37 -3.05 -10.16
N TYR A 62 8.30 -3.84 -10.04
CA TYR A 62 7.09 -3.64 -10.85
C TYR A 62 6.52 -2.23 -10.74
N THR A 63 6.44 -1.72 -9.50
CA THR A 63 5.96 -0.37 -9.22
C THR A 63 6.91 0.69 -9.76
N SER A 64 8.22 0.47 -9.78
CA SER A 64 9.18 1.45 -10.30
C SER A 64 9.13 1.53 -11.83
N ASP A 65 9.05 0.38 -12.50
CA ASP A 65 9.01 0.24 -13.96
C ASP A 65 7.70 0.79 -14.59
N HIS A 66 6.59 0.77 -13.86
CA HIS A 66 5.28 1.25 -14.33
C HIS A 66 4.80 2.41 -13.47
#